data_AF-A0A7X6VE68-F1
#
_entry.id   AF-A0A7X6VE68-F1
#
_cell.length_a   1.000
_cell.length_b   1.000
_cell.length_c   1.000
_cell.angle_alpha   90.00
_cell.angle_beta   90.00
_cell.angle_gamma   90.00
#
_symmetry.space_group_name_H-M   'P 1'
#
loop_
_entity.id
_entity.type
_entity.pdbx_description
1 polymer ?
#
loop_
_entity_poly.entity_id
_entity_poly.type
_entity_poly.pdbx_seq_one_letter_code
_entity_poly.pdbx_strand_id
1 'polypeptide(L)'
;MFYILINFVFRSLPLCLLLQHSVLFASESRIDSLQSVLKDSKLPAFEKLECYELLGLDFENNYQAAEAAGAYQQAVTLCRESGTQGDKLSGLLYRYAVMATYTGAYSKAISALDETLNLPEQQPNDKLQARTHLQTGIEYYFQ
;
A
#
# COMPACT_ATOMS: atom_id res chain seq x y z
N MET A 1 -6.81 33.55 28.12
CA MET A 1 -5.85 32.57 27.55
C MET A 1 -6.52 31.43 26.75
N PHE A 2 -7.84 31.21 26.82
CA PHE A 2 -8.55 30.23 25.98
C PHE A 2 -8.88 30.71 24.54
N TYR A 3 -8.98 32.02 24.33
CA TYR A 3 -9.35 32.62 23.03
C TYR A 3 -8.25 32.55 21.95
N ILE A 4 -6.98 32.40 22.38
CA ILE A 4 -5.82 32.33 21.48
C ILE A 4 -5.64 30.90 20.93
N LEU A 5 -5.94 29.88 21.74
CA LEU A 5 -5.84 28.47 21.31
C LEU A 5 -6.92 28.11 20.28
N ILE A 6 -8.15 28.63 20.45
CA ILE A 6 -9.26 28.41 19.51
C ILE A 6 -9.02 29.10 18.17
N ASN A 7 -8.46 30.33 18.17
CA ASN A 7 -8.14 31.05 16.94
C ASN A 7 -7.01 30.38 16.14
N PHE A 8 -6.02 29.78 16.79
CA PHE A 8 -4.94 29.08 16.10
C PHE A 8 -5.48 27.83 15.36
N VAL A 9 -6.30 27.02 16.04
CA VAL A 9 -6.93 25.81 15.47
C VAL A 9 -7.87 26.14 14.31
N PHE A 10 -8.67 27.21 14.40
CA PHE A 10 -9.59 27.63 13.33
C PHE A 10 -8.87 28.28 12.14
N ARG A 11 -7.73 28.96 12.36
CA ARG A 11 -6.98 29.64 11.30
C ARG A 11 -6.07 28.69 10.52
N SER A 12 -5.64 27.59 11.14
CA SER A 12 -4.88 26.51 10.47
C SER A 12 -5.77 25.47 9.78
N LEU A 13 -7.03 25.31 10.22
CA LEU A 13 -8.01 24.39 9.62
C LEU A 13 -8.18 24.56 8.09
N PRO A 14 -8.38 25.79 7.55
CA PRO A 14 -8.56 25.98 6.11
C PRO A 14 -7.26 25.69 5.32
N LEU A 15 -6.09 25.97 5.91
CA LEU A 15 -4.81 25.65 5.28
C LEU A 15 -4.59 24.13 5.21
N CYS A 16 -4.97 23.41 6.27
CA CYS A 16 -4.89 21.95 6.32
C CYS A 16 -5.83 21.31 5.29
N LEU A 17 -7.06 21.80 5.17
CA LEU A 17 -8.02 21.32 4.17
C LEU A 17 -7.56 21.58 2.73
N LEU A 18 -6.98 22.77 2.46
CA LEU A 18 -6.43 23.08 1.14
C LEU A 18 -5.22 22.20 0.78
N LEU A 19 -4.36 21.90 1.76
CA LEU A 19 -3.24 20.97 1.58
C LEU A 19 -3.72 19.53 1.36
N GLN A 20 -4.75 19.09 2.08
CA GLN A 20 -5.34 17.77 1.87
C GLN A 20 -6.00 17.66 0.49
N HIS A 21 -6.71 18.69 0.05
CA HIS A 21 -7.30 18.72 -1.29
C HIS A 21 -6.26 18.78 -2.41
N SER A 22 -5.18 19.53 -2.24
CA SER A 22 -4.12 19.59 -3.25
C SER A 22 -3.36 18.27 -3.37
N VAL A 23 -3.11 17.59 -2.25
CA VAL A 23 -2.48 16.26 -2.23
C VAL A 23 -3.39 15.21 -2.89
N LEU A 24 -4.69 15.22 -2.57
CA LEU A 24 -5.66 14.28 -3.17
C LEU A 24 -5.80 14.50 -4.68
N PHE A 25 -5.88 15.75 -5.13
CA PHE A 25 -5.94 16.05 -6.56
C PHE A 25 -4.66 15.63 -7.31
N ALA A 26 -3.50 15.81 -6.67
CA ALA A 26 -2.22 15.36 -7.22
C ALA A 26 -2.11 13.82 -7.24
N SER A 27 -2.75 13.09 -6.32
CA SER A 27 -2.77 11.62 -6.36
C SER A 27 -3.74 11.11 -7.42
N GLU A 28 -4.95 11.68 -7.55
CA GLU A 28 -5.92 11.31 -8.61
C GLU A 28 -5.33 11.48 -10.02
N SER A 29 -4.71 12.62 -10.31
CA SER A 29 -4.05 12.85 -11.60
C SER A 29 -2.89 11.88 -11.87
N ARG A 30 -2.18 11.44 -10.83
CA ARG A 30 -1.12 10.42 -10.93
C ARG A 30 -1.72 9.03 -11.22
N ILE A 31 -2.79 8.66 -10.53
CA ILE A 31 -3.52 7.40 -10.75
C ILE A 31 -3.96 7.30 -12.20
N ASP A 32 -4.60 8.34 -12.74
CA ASP A 32 -5.06 8.37 -14.13
C ASP A 32 -3.90 8.18 -15.12
N SER A 33 -2.77 8.84 -14.84
CA SER A 33 -1.56 8.75 -15.66
C SER A 33 -0.99 7.32 -15.65
N LEU A 34 -0.86 6.70 -14.48
CA LEU A 34 -0.36 5.34 -14.32
C LEU A 34 -1.30 4.31 -14.98
N GLN A 35 -2.61 4.46 -14.82
CA GLN A 35 -3.59 3.61 -15.48
C GLN A 35 -3.55 3.76 -17.01
N SER A 36 -3.28 4.96 -17.52
CA SER A 36 -3.06 5.18 -18.95
C SER A 36 -1.83 4.44 -19.46
N VAL A 37 -0.70 4.52 -18.73
CA VAL A 37 0.55 3.80 -19.05
C VAL A 37 0.31 2.28 -19.08
N LEU A 38 -0.43 1.74 -18.12
CA LEU A 38 -0.74 0.30 -18.06
C LEU A 38 -1.61 -0.21 -19.21
N LYS A 39 -2.30 0.67 -19.97
CA LYS A 39 -3.03 0.26 -21.18
C LYS A 39 -2.09 -0.08 -22.33
N ASP A 40 -0.82 0.31 -22.28
CA ASP A 40 0.15 -0.09 -23.29
C ASP A 40 0.50 -1.59 -23.15
N SER A 41 -0.01 -2.38 -24.09
CA SER A 41 0.26 -3.82 -24.19
C SER A 41 1.75 -4.16 -24.27
N LYS A 42 2.60 -3.25 -24.79
CA LYS A 42 4.03 -3.46 -25.00
C LYS A 42 4.89 -3.11 -23.78
N LEU A 43 4.28 -2.54 -22.72
CA LEU A 43 5.00 -2.15 -21.51
C LEU A 43 5.66 -3.40 -20.88
N PRO A 44 6.98 -3.36 -20.61
CA PRO A 44 7.70 -4.52 -20.06
C PRO A 44 7.21 -4.85 -18.65
N ALA A 45 7.37 -6.11 -18.25
CA ALA A 45 6.85 -6.62 -16.97
C ALA A 45 7.40 -5.86 -15.74
N PHE A 46 8.68 -5.47 -15.79
CA PHE A 46 9.31 -4.68 -14.73
C PHE A 46 8.68 -3.28 -14.58
N GLU A 47 8.42 -2.58 -15.68
CA GLU A 47 7.75 -1.27 -15.65
C GLU A 47 6.28 -1.40 -15.22
N LYS A 48 5.60 -2.47 -15.63
CA LYS A 48 4.25 -2.80 -15.13
C LYS A 48 4.25 -3.00 -13.61
N LEU A 49 5.25 -3.72 -13.09
CA LEU A 49 5.39 -3.96 -11.64
C LEU A 49 5.52 -2.63 -10.91
N GLU A 50 6.42 -1.75 -11.35
CA GLU A 50 6.62 -0.43 -10.75
C GLU A 50 5.32 0.41 -10.81
N CYS A 51 4.61 0.40 -11.93
CA CYS A 51 3.33 1.09 -12.06
C CYS A 51 2.29 0.57 -11.05
N TYR A 52 2.17 -0.74 -10.86
CA TYR A 52 1.24 -1.32 -9.90
C TYR A 52 1.65 -1.04 -8.43
N GLU A 53 2.95 -1.00 -8.13
CA GLU A 53 3.43 -0.62 -6.80
C GLU A 53 3.08 0.84 -6.47
N LEU A 54 3.27 1.75 -7.44
CA LEU A 54 2.90 3.16 -7.32
C LEU A 54 1.38 3.37 -7.22
N LEU A 55 0.60 2.66 -8.04
CA LEU A 55 -0.87 2.69 -7.92
C LEU A 55 -1.33 2.23 -6.55
N GLY A 56 -0.76 1.14 -6.04
CA GLY A 56 -1.07 0.67 -4.70
C GLY A 56 -0.77 1.74 -3.66
N LEU A 57 0.40 2.41 -3.74
CA LEU A 57 0.76 3.52 -2.85
C LEU A 57 -0.25 4.66 -2.89
N ASP A 58 -0.64 5.10 -4.07
CA ASP A 58 -1.61 6.20 -4.22
C ASP A 58 -2.99 5.81 -3.69
N PHE A 59 -3.47 4.60 -3.99
CA PHE A 59 -4.74 4.10 -3.46
C PHE A 59 -4.70 3.94 -1.93
N GLU A 60 -3.61 3.43 -1.36
CA GLU A 60 -3.43 3.34 0.09
C GLU A 60 -3.47 4.72 0.76
N ASN A 61 -2.75 5.70 0.21
CA ASN A 61 -2.75 7.08 0.71
C ASN A 61 -4.12 7.76 0.59
N ASN A 62 -4.93 7.33 -0.37
CA ASN A 62 -6.31 7.79 -0.58
C ASN A 62 -7.34 6.97 0.21
N TYR A 63 -6.93 6.02 1.06
CA TYR A 63 -7.80 5.13 1.83
C TYR A 63 -8.70 4.22 0.97
N GLN A 64 -8.27 3.94 -0.26
CA GLN A 64 -8.96 3.07 -1.23
C GLN A 64 -8.42 1.64 -1.12
N ALA A 65 -8.76 0.96 -0.01
CA ALA A 65 -8.14 -0.31 0.35
C ALA A 65 -8.35 -1.43 -0.69
N ALA A 66 -9.51 -1.49 -1.34
CA ALA A 66 -9.80 -2.53 -2.32
C ALA A 66 -8.94 -2.39 -3.59
N GLU A 67 -8.82 -1.16 -4.09
CA GLU A 67 -8.00 -0.81 -5.24
C GLU A 67 -6.51 -0.98 -4.92
N ALA A 68 -6.08 -0.58 -3.73
CA ALA A 68 -4.71 -0.80 -3.26
C ALA A 68 -4.37 -2.29 -3.17
N ALA A 69 -5.23 -3.11 -2.56
CA ALA A 69 -5.06 -4.55 -2.51
C ALA A 69 -4.98 -5.16 -3.92
N GLY A 70 -5.85 -4.73 -4.83
CA GLY A 70 -5.81 -5.16 -6.23
C GLY A 70 -4.50 -4.81 -6.92
N ALA A 71 -4.00 -3.59 -6.75
CA ALA A 71 -2.74 -3.14 -7.33
C ALA A 71 -1.54 -3.91 -6.77
N TYR A 72 -1.44 -4.09 -5.44
CA TYR A 72 -0.37 -4.91 -4.86
C TYR A 72 -0.43 -6.36 -5.30
N GLN A 73 -1.63 -6.93 -5.47
CA GLN A 73 -1.75 -8.29 -5.98
C GLN A 73 -1.18 -8.46 -7.40
N GLN A 74 -1.39 -7.46 -8.27
CA GLN A 74 -0.76 -7.44 -9.60
C GLN A 74 0.77 -7.29 -9.50
N ALA A 75 1.25 -6.39 -8.65
CA ALA A 75 2.69 -6.23 -8.42
C ALA A 75 3.35 -7.51 -7.89
N VAL A 76 2.71 -8.20 -6.93
CA VAL A 76 3.16 -9.51 -6.41
C VAL A 76 3.26 -10.55 -7.52
N THR A 77 2.25 -10.61 -8.41
CA THR A 77 2.22 -11.54 -9.54
C THR A 77 3.41 -11.31 -10.47
N LEU A 78 3.63 -10.06 -10.89
CA LEU A 78 4.75 -9.68 -11.76
C LEU A 78 6.11 -9.88 -11.07
N CYS A 79 6.19 -9.60 -9.76
CA CYS A 79 7.41 -9.82 -8.98
C CYS A 79 7.81 -11.29 -9.02
N ARG A 80 6.84 -12.20 -8.87
CA ARG A 80 7.08 -13.65 -8.96
C ARG A 80 7.55 -14.06 -10.35
N GLU A 81 6.90 -13.57 -11.40
CA GLU A 81 7.24 -13.87 -12.79
C GLU A 81 8.65 -13.41 -13.19
N SER A 82 9.09 -12.27 -12.67
CA SER A 82 10.42 -11.71 -12.97
C SER A 82 11.58 -12.46 -12.29
N GLY A 83 11.30 -13.35 -11.34
CA GLY A 83 12.35 -14.02 -10.55
C GLY A 83 13.12 -13.09 -9.60
N THR A 84 12.67 -11.84 -9.43
CA THR A 84 13.22 -10.87 -8.47
C THR A 84 12.75 -11.23 -7.06
N GLN A 85 13.28 -12.33 -6.52
CA GLN A 85 12.84 -12.94 -5.27
C GLN A 85 13.57 -12.36 -4.04
N GLY A 86 12.83 -12.19 -2.95
CA GLY A 86 13.31 -11.77 -1.64
C GLY A 86 12.62 -10.51 -1.14
N ASP A 87 13.40 -9.47 -0.89
CA ASP A 87 13.01 -8.29 -0.11
C ASP A 87 11.87 -7.47 -0.73
N LYS A 88 11.79 -7.40 -2.08
CA LYS A 88 10.69 -6.70 -2.76
C LYS A 88 9.38 -7.49 -2.67
N LEU A 89 9.43 -8.81 -2.81
CA LEU A 89 8.24 -9.65 -2.72
C LEU A 89 7.65 -9.64 -1.30
N SER A 90 8.50 -9.74 -0.26
CA SER A 90 8.05 -9.68 1.14
C SER A 90 7.42 -8.33 1.48
N GLY A 91 8.00 -7.23 1.00
CA GLY A 91 7.42 -5.89 1.13
C GLY A 91 6.04 -5.77 0.45
N LEU A 92 5.89 -6.26 -0.77
CA LEU A 92 4.62 -6.22 -1.51
C LEU A 92 3.54 -7.10 -0.87
N LEU A 93 3.90 -8.30 -0.41
CA LEU A 93 2.98 -9.20 0.29
C LEU A 93 2.47 -8.61 1.61
N TYR A 94 3.35 -8.01 2.40
CA TYR A 94 2.94 -7.32 3.63
C TYR A 94 1.92 -6.21 3.34
N ARG A 95 2.18 -5.36 2.35
CA ARG A 95 1.27 -4.26 1.99
C ARG A 95 -0.06 -4.75 1.43
N TYR A 96 0.00 -5.79 0.60
CA TYR A 96 -1.20 -6.50 0.16
C TYR A 96 -2.01 -7.00 1.34
N ALA A 97 -1.36 -7.65 2.33
CA ALA A 97 -2.05 -8.19 3.49
C ALA A 97 -2.75 -7.09 4.30
N VAL A 98 -2.08 -5.98 4.60
CA VAL A 98 -2.66 -4.85 5.34
C VAL A 98 -3.89 -4.29 4.61
N MET A 99 -3.82 -4.11 3.29
CA MET A 99 -4.98 -3.65 2.52
C MET A 99 -6.10 -4.69 2.47
N ALA A 100 -5.76 -5.98 2.34
CA ALA A 100 -6.72 -7.08 2.39
C ALA A 100 -7.47 -7.11 3.73
N THR A 101 -6.80 -6.84 4.85
CA THR A 101 -7.42 -6.68 6.18
C THR A 101 -8.49 -5.60 6.17
N TYR A 102 -8.19 -4.42 5.63
CA TYR A 102 -9.17 -3.32 5.57
C TYR A 102 -10.38 -3.63 4.68
N THR A 103 -10.26 -4.58 3.75
CA THR A 103 -11.39 -5.07 2.95
C THR A 103 -12.16 -6.23 3.60
N GLY A 104 -11.75 -6.69 4.78
CA GLY A 104 -12.32 -7.87 5.44
C GLY A 104 -11.88 -9.20 4.81
N ALA A 105 -10.90 -9.20 3.90
CA ALA A 105 -10.39 -10.39 3.24
C ALA A 105 -9.35 -11.13 4.11
N TYR A 106 -9.69 -11.41 5.36
CA TYR A 106 -8.75 -11.86 6.39
C TYR A 106 -8.01 -13.16 6.05
N SER A 107 -8.68 -14.13 5.41
CA SER A 107 -8.01 -15.38 4.96
C SER A 107 -6.89 -15.12 3.94
N LYS A 108 -7.08 -14.14 3.04
CA LYS A 108 -6.06 -13.73 2.06
C LYS A 108 -4.93 -12.95 2.74
N ALA A 109 -5.27 -12.09 3.71
CA ALA A 109 -4.29 -11.37 4.52
C ALA A 109 -3.38 -12.33 5.29
N ILE A 110 -3.95 -13.28 6.03
CA ILE A 110 -3.18 -14.31 6.78
C ILE A 110 -2.26 -15.09 5.84
N SER A 111 -2.78 -15.56 4.70
CA SER A 111 -1.97 -16.31 3.73
C SER A 111 -0.76 -15.51 3.25
N ALA A 112 -0.95 -14.21 2.97
CA ALA A 112 0.14 -13.34 2.53
C ALA A 112 1.14 -13.00 3.65
N LEU A 113 0.67 -12.86 4.90
CA LEU A 113 1.56 -12.65 6.06
C LEU A 113 2.41 -13.89 6.33
N ASP A 114 1.81 -15.09 6.26
CA ASP A 114 2.54 -16.35 6.41
C ASP A 114 3.58 -16.52 5.31
N GLU A 115 3.22 -16.22 4.05
CA GLU A 115 4.20 -16.22 2.96
C GLU A 115 5.33 -15.20 3.22
N THR A 116 5.00 -14.00 3.70
CA THR A 116 5.99 -12.96 4.05
C THR A 116 7.01 -13.47 5.08
N LEU A 117 6.57 -14.19 6.11
CA LEU A 117 7.44 -14.73 7.17
C LEU A 117 8.31 -15.90 6.70
N ASN A 118 7.86 -16.64 5.69
CA ASN A 118 8.55 -17.82 5.18
C ASN A 118 9.44 -17.53 3.96
N LEU A 119 9.41 -16.31 3.41
CA LEU A 119 10.27 -15.93 2.31
C LEU A 119 11.73 -15.77 2.77
N PRO A 120 12.71 -16.34 2.04
CA PRO A 120 14.11 -16.10 2.31
C PRO A 120 14.46 -14.64 1.99
N GLU A 121 14.82 -13.87 3.01
CA GLU A 121 15.30 -12.50 2.87
C GLU A 121 16.77 -12.50 2.47
N GLN A 122 17.15 -11.65 1.51
CA GLN A 122 18.57 -11.47 1.15
C GLN A 122 19.30 -10.67 2.22
N GLN A 123 18.59 -9.72 2.84
CA GLN A 123 19.04 -8.93 3.97
C GLN A 123 17.98 -9.01 5.08
N PRO A 124 18.36 -9.30 6.34
CA PRO A 124 17.41 -9.31 7.44
C PRO A 124 16.64 -7.99 7.54
N ASN A 125 15.32 -8.07 7.59
CA ASN A 125 14.44 -6.91 7.77
C ASN A 125 13.61 -7.05 9.04
N ASP A 126 14.27 -6.90 10.20
CA ASP A 126 13.65 -7.05 11.53
C ASP A 126 12.39 -6.18 11.70
N LYS A 127 12.38 -5.00 11.07
CA LYS A 127 11.23 -4.08 11.09
C LYS A 127 10.05 -4.66 10.33
N LEU A 128 10.27 -5.25 9.15
CA LEU A 128 9.23 -5.94 8.39
C LEU A 128 8.74 -7.15 9.19
N GLN A 129 9.64 -7.98 9.71
CA GLN A 129 9.26 -9.16 10.51
C GLN A 129 8.41 -8.79 11.73
N ALA A 130 8.81 -7.78 12.50
CA ALA A 130 8.03 -7.29 13.64
C ALA A 130 6.64 -6.78 13.24
N ARG A 131 6.56 -6.05 12.12
CA ARG A 131 5.28 -5.58 11.56
C ARG A 131 4.39 -6.72 11.09
N THR A 132 4.96 -7.72 10.43
CA THR A 132 4.25 -8.91 9.95
C THR A 132 3.70 -9.69 11.13
N HIS A 133 4.49 -9.96 12.18
CA HIS A 133 4.01 -10.61 13.39
C HIS A 133 2.89 -9.83 14.10
N LEU A 134 3.03 -8.50 14.21
CA LEU A 134 1.97 -7.65 14.78
C LEU A 134 0.68 -7.76 13.97
N GLN A 135 0.77 -7.65 12.64
CA GLN A 135 -0.39 -7.76 11.75
C GLN A 135 -1.03 -9.13 11.85
N THR A 136 -0.25 -10.22 11.88
CA THR A 136 -0.78 -11.58 12.10
C THR A 136 -1.55 -11.67 13.42
N GLY A 137 -1.03 -11.09 14.50
CA GLY A 137 -1.74 -11.02 15.78
C GLY A 137 -3.07 -10.26 15.67
N ILE A 138 -3.10 -9.17 14.91
CA ILE A 138 -4.33 -8.42 14.61
C ILE A 138 -5.33 -9.30 13.85
N GLU A 139 -4.90 -10.00 12.79
CA GLU A 139 -5.78 -10.88 12.01
C GLU A 139 -6.44 -11.97 12.87
N TYR A 140 -5.67 -12.62 13.74
CA TYR A 140 -6.19 -13.67 14.62
C TYR A 140 -7.03 -13.12 15.78
N TYR A 141 -6.83 -11.88 16.19
CA TYR A 141 -7.66 -11.26 17.23
C TYR A 141 -9.06 -10.90 16.73
N PHE A 142 -9.18 -10.51 15.46
CA PHE A 142 -10.45 -10.07 14.86
C PHE A 142 -11.26 -11.18 14.16
N GLN A 143 -10.70 -12.38 13.99
CA GLN A 143 -11.41 -13.58 13.52
C GLN A 143 -12.07 -14.35 14.67
#